data_AF-A0A8K0LAY8-F1
#
_entry.id   AF-A0A8K0LAY8-F1
#
_cell.length_a   1.000
_cell.length_b   1.000
_cell.length_c   1.000
_cell.angle_alpha   90.00
_cell.angle_beta   90.00
_cell.angle_gamma   90.00
#
_symmetry.space_group_name_H-M   'P 1'
#
loop_
_entity.id
_entity.type
_entity.pdbx_description
1 polymer ?
#
loop_
_entity_poly.entity_id
_entity_poly.type
_entity_poly.pdbx_seq_one_letter_code
_entity_poly.pdbx_strand_id
1 'polypeptide(L)'
;MLVSLTVGKVDAGVAVLLTEDKRLIEFPSILLPPDITSGSIVDIDVSRNFASESAAAKKFNALQDEIFTTFGQATPSPPVLRCRNATQTSVVLEWDPVSIATAELRSLSLYRNGSKAGNIPRDKLSTKISGLQVDHEYTFHLVLRTSAGTYTSERLTVKTQKMTDLTGITVTPGIMPQPLRDSLEETVQKIGAKLIDTVRIDTTHFVCTEGRGQAWEKAVEMNVPVVVPDWVKGCEREGRIVGVRGYYLNADPKLRNVGPMTINTASAQNSAASPASQTSQSGGEAPANDAVRNLRAETPRIEHTPPTPEQTGKQRQMEEARRREEEERRSEPPTPPPKMEAFPDAPTELEEDGEDEEEGRGQEAYEKVVVEEGEVDGDVESESETSDTTEKAGGDVGGVGTGENGAKAEGKKKEEEEGFDEVSL
;
A
#
# COMPACT_ATOMS: atom_id res chain seq x y z
N MET A 1 3.59 -49.24 39.86
CA MET A 1 4.26 -49.33 41.17
C MET A 1 3.21 -49.11 42.22
N LEU A 2 2.78 -50.18 42.88
CA LEU A 2 1.78 -50.14 43.94
C LEU A 2 2.44 -49.64 45.24
N VAL A 3 1.84 -48.64 45.87
CA VAL A 3 2.24 -48.13 47.19
C VAL A 3 0.99 -47.96 48.04
N SER A 4 0.95 -48.64 49.18
CA SER A 4 -0.09 -48.47 50.19
C SER A 4 0.24 -47.26 51.08
N LEU A 5 -0.70 -46.34 51.23
CA LEU A 5 -0.54 -45.08 51.95
C LEU A 5 -1.65 -44.92 52.99
N THR A 6 -1.29 -44.50 54.21
CA THR A 6 -2.28 -44.19 55.26
C THR A 6 -2.72 -42.74 55.15
N VAL A 7 -4.02 -42.50 55.09
CA VAL A 7 -4.62 -41.16 55.09
C VAL A 7 -4.54 -40.57 56.50
N GLY A 8 -3.73 -39.53 56.67
CA GLY A 8 -3.58 -38.79 57.93
C GLY A 8 -4.74 -37.81 58.15
N LYS A 9 -4.58 -36.57 57.69
CA LYS A 9 -5.61 -35.52 57.74
C LYS A 9 -6.28 -35.37 56.37
N VAL A 10 -7.59 -35.12 56.34
CA VAL A 10 -8.33 -34.76 55.11
C VAL A 10 -8.97 -33.39 55.32
N ASP A 11 -8.62 -32.43 54.48
CA ASP A 11 -9.25 -31.12 54.40
C ASP A 11 -9.96 -30.94 53.04
N ALA A 12 -10.72 -29.86 52.90
CA ALA A 12 -11.62 -29.59 51.76
C ALA A 12 -10.93 -29.34 50.39
N GLY A 13 -9.61 -29.53 50.29
CA GLY A 13 -8.85 -29.43 49.03
C GLY A 13 -7.57 -30.26 48.99
N VAL A 14 -6.95 -30.54 50.14
CA VAL A 14 -5.74 -31.37 50.27
C VAL A 14 -5.96 -32.43 51.35
N ALA A 15 -5.45 -33.63 51.10
CA ALA A 15 -5.30 -34.69 52.07
C ALA A 15 -3.81 -34.99 52.29
N VAL A 16 -3.46 -35.34 53.52
CA VAL A 16 -2.11 -35.72 53.93
C VAL A 16 -2.01 -37.24 53.90
N LEU A 17 -1.19 -37.79 53.01
CA LEU A 17 -0.90 -39.22 52.91
C LEU A 17 0.44 -39.55 53.57
N LEU A 18 0.52 -40.68 54.26
CA LEU A 18 1.67 -41.14 55.02
C LEU A 18 2.13 -42.52 54.53
N THR A 19 3.40 -42.62 54.14
CA THR A 19 4.09 -43.89 53.79
C THR A 19 4.52 -44.65 55.04
N GLU A 20 4.77 -45.96 54.93
CA GLU A 20 5.40 -46.76 56.00
C GLU A 20 6.78 -46.22 56.43
N ASP A 21 7.58 -45.66 55.51
CA ASP A 21 8.87 -45.01 55.81
C ASP A 21 8.73 -43.53 56.25
N LYS A 22 7.53 -43.14 56.74
CA LYS A 22 7.20 -41.87 57.41
C LYS A 22 7.34 -40.59 56.57
N ARG A 23 7.46 -40.69 55.24
CA ARG A 23 7.28 -39.54 54.35
C ARG A 23 5.84 -39.05 54.42
N LEU A 24 5.70 -37.73 54.27
CA LEU A 24 4.44 -37.03 54.11
C LEU A 24 4.28 -36.67 52.63
N ILE A 25 3.11 -36.96 52.07
CA ILE A 25 2.74 -36.59 50.71
C ILE A 25 1.44 -35.77 50.78
N GLU A 26 1.50 -34.51 50.34
CA GLU A 26 0.29 -33.71 50.11
C GLU A 26 -0.36 -34.15 48.80
N PHE A 27 -1.64 -34.46 48.84
CA PHE A 27 -2.37 -35.02 47.71
C PHE A 27 -3.74 -34.32 47.55
N PRO A 28 -4.13 -33.84 46.37
CA PRO A 28 -5.42 -33.17 46.18
C PRO A 28 -6.58 -34.10 46.57
N SER A 29 -7.44 -33.68 47.52
CA SER A 29 -8.47 -34.58 48.06
C SER A 29 -9.55 -34.96 47.04
N ILE A 30 -9.71 -34.18 45.97
CA ILE A 30 -10.55 -34.49 44.79
C ILE A 30 -10.05 -35.70 43.95
N LEU A 31 -8.80 -36.14 44.13
CA LEU A 31 -8.23 -37.31 43.44
C LEU A 31 -8.31 -38.59 44.28
N LEU A 32 -8.89 -38.54 45.48
CA LEU A 32 -9.15 -39.70 46.35
C LEU A 32 -10.60 -40.20 46.19
N PRO A 33 -10.92 -41.43 46.64
CA PRO A 33 -12.30 -41.91 46.72
C PRO A 33 -13.19 -40.98 47.56
N PRO A 34 -14.47 -40.78 47.19
CA PRO A 34 -15.37 -39.82 47.85
C PRO A 34 -15.78 -40.21 49.28
N ASP A 35 -15.53 -41.46 49.66
CA ASP A 35 -15.80 -42.09 50.95
C ASP A 35 -14.55 -42.21 51.85
N ILE A 36 -13.44 -41.56 51.48
CA ILE A 36 -12.18 -41.61 52.21
C ILE A 36 -12.23 -40.85 53.55
N THR A 37 -11.60 -41.40 54.59
CA THR A 37 -11.54 -40.80 55.94
C THR A 37 -10.16 -40.92 56.59
N SER A 38 -9.85 -40.08 57.56
CA SER A 38 -8.63 -40.19 58.38
C SER A 38 -8.48 -41.58 59.00
N GLY A 39 -7.32 -42.21 58.81
CA GLY A 39 -7.02 -43.60 59.19
C GLY A 39 -7.29 -44.64 58.10
N SER A 40 -7.88 -44.26 56.95
CA SER A 40 -8.05 -45.16 55.80
C SER A 40 -6.69 -45.48 55.15
N ILE A 41 -6.57 -46.65 54.52
CA ILE A 41 -5.41 -47.01 53.69
C ILE A 41 -5.84 -46.96 52.22
N VAL A 42 -5.03 -46.34 51.37
CA VAL A 42 -5.24 -46.23 49.92
C VAL A 42 -4.07 -46.85 49.20
N ASP A 43 -4.34 -47.79 48.28
CA ASP A 43 -3.36 -48.31 47.35
C ASP A 43 -3.30 -47.44 46.10
N ILE A 44 -2.16 -46.80 45.84
CA ILE A 44 -1.90 -46.04 44.62
C ILE A 44 -0.98 -46.85 43.70
N ASP A 45 -1.45 -47.24 42.51
CA ASP A 45 -0.57 -47.79 41.47
C ASP A 45 -0.09 -46.69 40.51
N VAL A 46 1.17 -46.28 40.67
CA VAL A 46 1.81 -45.30 39.78
C VAL A 46 2.48 -46.03 38.62
N SER A 47 1.98 -45.87 37.40
CA SER A 47 2.55 -46.46 36.18
C SER A 47 2.74 -45.42 35.06
N ARG A 48 3.80 -45.57 34.26
CA ARG A 48 4.15 -44.63 33.18
C ARG A 48 3.28 -44.88 31.94
N ASN A 49 2.42 -43.93 31.59
CA ASN A 49 1.50 -44.07 30.47
C ASN A 49 2.12 -43.64 29.13
N PHE A 50 2.98 -44.52 28.59
CA PHE A 50 3.65 -44.33 27.29
C PHE A 50 2.68 -44.06 26.11
N ALA A 51 1.45 -44.56 26.18
CA ALA A 51 0.44 -44.31 25.13
C ALA A 51 -0.03 -42.85 25.14
N SER A 52 -0.35 -42.31 26.33
CA SER A 52 -0.68 -40.89 26.50
C SER A 52 0.50 -39.97 26.18
N GLU A 53 1.73 -40.35 26.55
CA GLU A 53 2.94 -39.61 26.16
C GLU A 53 3.11 -39.55 24.64
N SER A 54 2.98 -40.69 23.94
CA SER A 54 3.05 -40.73 22.47
C SER A 54 1.94 -39.89 21.82
N ALA A 55 0.73 -39.90 22.38
CA ALA A 55 -0.38 -39.09 21.90
C ALA A 55 -0.16 -37.58 22.14
N ALA A 56 0.40 -37.20 23.28
CA ALA A 56 0.75 -35.81 23.60
C ALA A 56 1.86 -35.29 22.69
N ALA A 57 2.95 -36.06 22.50
CA ALA A 57 4.04 -35.71 21.60
C ALA A 57 3.57 -35.55 20.14
N LYS A 58 2.68 -36.45 19.66
CA LYS A 58 2.07 -36.33 18.33
C LYS A 58 1.22 -35.07 18.17
N LYS A 59 0.41 -34.72 19.18
CA LYS A 59 -0.38 -33.48 19.18
C LYS A 59 0.51 -32.23 19.18
N PHE A 60 1.58 -32.23 19.98
CA PHE A 60 2.53 -31.14 20.04
C PHE A 60 3.22 -30.93 18.69
N ASN A 61 3.77 -31.99 18.09
CA ASN A 61 4.44 -31.91 16.79
C ASN A 61 3.47 -31.45 15.70
N ALA A 62 2.26 -32.01 15.63
CA ALA A 62 1.26 -31.59 14.65
C ALA A 62 0.89 -30.09 14.76
N LEU A 63 0.85 -29.54 15.98
CA LEU A 63 0.64 -28.10 16.19
C LEU A 63 1.87 -27.26 15.77
N GLN A 64 3.09 -27.74 16.02
CA GLN A 64 4.29 -27.06 15.51
C GLN A 64 4.35 -27.09 13.98
N ASP A 65 3.99 -28.21 13.36
CA ASP A 65 3.88 -28.35 11.91
C ASP A 65 2.81 -27.42 11.34
N GLU A 66 1.63 -27.31 11.98
CA GLU A 66 0.54 -26.40 11.59
C GLU A 66 0.98 -24.92 11.66
N ILE A 67 1.67 -24.53 12.74
CA ILE A 67 2.23 -23.18 12.92
C ILE A 67 3.30 -22.90 11.84
N PHE A 68 4.20 -23.86 11.57
CA PHE A 68 5.25 -23.71 10.57
C PHE A 68 4.68 -23.66 9.13
N THR A 69 3.72 -24.51 8.79
CA THR A 69 3.04 -24.48 7.48
C THR A 69 2.30 -23.16 7.28
N THR A 70 1.60 -22.67 8.31
CA THR A 70 0.78 -21.46 8.20
C THR A 70 1.62 -20.19 8.15
N PHE A 71 2.62 -20.05 9.03
CA PHE A 71 3.33 -18.77 9.23
C PHE A 71 4.79 -18.78 8.76
N GLY A 72 5.42 -19.95 8.61
CA GLY A 72 6.86 -20.09 8.33
C GLY A 72 7.23 -20.38 6.87
N GLN A 73 6.34 -21.01 6.10
CA GLN A 73 6.67 -21.45 4.73
C GLN A 73 6.70 -20.32 3.68
N ALA A 74 5.81 -19.33 3.80
CA ALA A 74 5.62 -18.29 2.79
C ALA A 74 6.09 -16.92 3.30
N THR A 75 7.02 -16.28 2.58
CA THR A 75 7.49 -14.92 2.85
C THR A 75 6.94 -13.93 1.80
N PRO A 76 6.81 -12.62 2.13
CA PRO A 76 6.39 -11.62 1.15
C PRO A 76 7.35 -11.53 -0.05
N SER A 77 6.80 -11.43 -1.26
CA SER A 77 7.59 -11.26 -2.48
C SER A 77 7.89 -9.78 -2.76
N PRO A 78 9.06 -9.42 -3.31
CA PRO A 78 9.29 -8.11 -3.90
C PRO A 78 8.22 -7.75 -4.95
N PRO A 79 7.68 -6.52 -4.96
CA PRO A 79 6.67 -6.12 -5.95
C PRO A 79 7.29 -5.97 -7.34
N VAL A 80 6.65 -6.50 -8.38
CA VAL A 80 7.11 -6.39 -9.78
C VAL A 80 6.53 -5.13 -10.41
N LEU A 81 7.39 -4.19 -10.86
CA LEU A 81 6.99 -2.89 -11.41
C LEU A 81 7.18 -2.85 -12.93
N ARG A 82 6.14 -2.45 -13.67
CA ARG A 82 6.15 -2.29 -15.15
C ARG A 82 5.75 -0.88 -15.59
N CYS A 83 6.23 -0.48 -16.77
CA CYS A 83 5.77 0.71 -17.47
C CYS A 83 4.67 0.31 -18.45
N ARG A 84 3.45 0.79 -18.22
CA ARG A 84 2.28 0.50 -19.05
C ARG A 84 2.20 1.42 -20.26
N ASN A 85 2.46 2.71 -20.06
CA ASN A 85 2.50 3.71 -21.12
C ASN A 85 3.44 4.87 -20.73
N ALA A 86 4.14 5.44 -21.71
CA ALA A 86 4.98 6.63 -21.56
C ALA A 86 4.57 7.67 -22.60
N THR A 87 4.33 8.90 -22.14
CA THR A 87 4.00 10.07 -22.98
C THR A 87 5.12 11.11 -22.88
N GLN A 88 4.92 12.28 -23.46
CA GLN A 88 5.91 13.37 -23.43
C GLN A 88 6.07 13.98 -22.03
N THR A 89 5.02 13.98 -21.20
CA THR A 89 5.03 14.65 -19.88
C THR A 89 4.41 13.81 -18.74
N SER A 90 4.04 12.57 -19.00
CA SER A 90 3.55 11.62 -17.99
C SER A 90 3.89 10.16 -18.31
N VAL A 91 4.01 9.34 -17.27
CA VAL A 91 4.20 7.88 -17.35
C VAL A 91 3.14 7.20 -16.50
N VAL A 92 2.57 6.11 -17.02
CA VAL A 92 1.69 5.21 -16.27
C VAL A 92 2.46 3.95 -15.90
N LEU A 93 2.55 3.72 -14.60
CA LEU A 93 3.17 2.55 -13.99
C LEU A 93 2.08 1.59 -13.50
N GLU A 94 2.36 0.30 -13.58
CA GLU A 94 1.53 -0.77 -13.03
C GLU A 94 2.41 -1.81 -12.33
N TRP A 95 1.81 -2.61 -11.45
CA TRP A 95 2.49 -3.71 -10.76
C TRP A 95 1.54 -4.88 -10.56
N ASP A 96 2.13 -6.06 -10.41
CA ASP A 96 1.36 -7.27 -10.10
C ASP A 96 0.82 -7.23 -8.66
N PRO A 97 -0.28 -7.96 -8.36
CA PRO A 97 -0.81 -8.08 -7.01
C PRO A 97 0.28 -8.51 -6.01
N VAL A 98 0.41 -7.76 -4.92
CA VAL A 98 1.51 -7.96 -3.97
C VAL A 98 1.24 -9.16 -3.08
N SER A 99 2.02 -10.24 -3.23
CA SER A 99 2.00 -11.35 -2.28
C SER A 99 2.68 -10.93 -0.97
N ILE A 100 1.88 -10.82 0.09
CA ILE A 100 2.34 -10.51 1.46
C ILE A 100 2.36 -11.75 2.38
N ALA A 101 1.99 -12.92 1.87
CA ALA A 101 1.81 -14.14 2.67
C ALA A 101 0.96 -13.87 3.93
N THR A 102 1.46 -14.20 5.12
CA THR A 102 0.82 -13.91 6.42
C THR A 102 1.19 -12.54 7.00
N ALA A 103 2.02 -11.74 6.34
CA ALA A 103 2.50 -10.45 6.83
C ALA A 103 1.49 -9.31 6.56
N GLU A 104 1.42 -8.34 7.47
CA GLU A 104 0.53 -7.19 7.32
C GLU A 104 1.14 -6.11 6.40
N LEU A 105 0.39 -5.61 5.42
CA LEU A 105 0.80 -4.53 4.53
C LEU A 105 0.84 -3.16 5.24
N ARG A 106 1.99 -2.78 5.81
CA ARG A 106 2.17 -1.45 6.43
C ARG A 106 2.11 -0.32 5.41
N SER A 107 2.82 -0.42 4.28
CA SER A 107 2.74 0.58 3.20
C SER A 107 3.38 0.11 1.89
N LEU A 108 2.78 0.50 0.76
CA LEU A 108 3.45 0.55 -0.54
C LEU A 108 3.80 2.01 -0.88
N SER A 109 5.05 2.29 -1.27
CA SER A 109 5.53 3.63 -1.64
C SER A 109 6.22 3.61 -2.99
N LEU A 110 5.94 4.60 -3.84
CA LEU A 110 6.66 4.80 -5.10
C LEU A 110 7.82 5.79 -4.90
N TYR A 111 8.96 5.48 -5.49
CA TYR A 111 10.14 6.33 -5.55
C TYR A 111 10.50 6.68 -7.00
N ARG A 112 10.94 7.92 -7.25
CA ARG A 112 11.37 8.48 -8.53
C ARG A 112 12.75 9.12 -8.34
N ASN A 113 13.75 8.72 -9.12
CA ASN A 113 15.14 9.20 -9.05
C ASN A 113 15.71 9.18 -7.61
N GLY A 114 15.43 8.11 -6.86
CA GLY A 114 15.86 7.94 -5.47
C GLY A 114 15.02 8.67 -4.41
N SER A 115 14.24 9.69 -4.78
CA SER A 115 13.32 10.40 -3.87
C SER A 115 11.95 9.72 -3.79
N LYS A 116 11.30 9.75 -2.62
CA LYS A 116 9.94 9.23 -2.45
C LYS A 116 8.94 10.13 -3.19
N ALA A 117 8.23 9.57 -4.17
CA ALA A 117 7.23 10.28 -4.96
C ALA A 117 5.84 10.27 -4.29
N GLY A 118 5.52 9.23 -3.51
CA GLY A 118 4.26 9.14 -2.76
C GLY A 118 3.99 7.77 -2.15
N ASN A 119 2.88 7.66 -1.43
CA ASN A 119 2.29 6.39 -1.02
C ASN A 119 1.26 5.92 -2.06
N ILE A 120 1.14 4.62 -2.23
CA ILE A 120 0.16 3.98 -3.11
C ILE A 120 -1.04 3.51 -2.24
N PRO A 121 -2.29 3.84 -2.60
CA PRO A 121 -3.49 3.29 -1.96
C PRO A 121 -3.60 1.76 -2.10
N ARG A 122 -4.10 1.07 -1.07
CA ARG A 122 -4.16 -0.41 -1.01
C ARG A 122 -5.03 -1.04 -2.12
N ASP A 123 -5.97 -0.28 -2.69
CA ASP A 123 -6.90 -0.66 -3.75
C ASP A 123 -6.31 -0.61 -5.18
N LYS A 124 -5.07 -0.12 -5.35
CA LYS A 124 -4.54 0.21 -6.69
C LYS A 124 -3.36 -0.66 -7.12
N LEU A 125 -3.43 -1.09 -8.38
CA LEU A 125 -2.37 -1.80 -9.11
C LEU A 125 -1.70 -0.93 -10.19
N SER A 126 -2.04 0.36 -10.27
CA SER A 126 -1.43 1.31 -11.20
C SER A 126 -1.50 2.77 -10.73
N THR A 127 -0.63 3.62 -11.27
CA THR A 127 -0.62 5.07 -11.01
C THR A 127 -0.07 5.86 -12.21
N LYS A 128 -0.50 7.12 -12.35
CA LYS A 128 -0.06 8.04 -13.42
C LYS A 128 0.79 9.17 -12.82
N ILE A 129 2.07 9.19 -13.14
CA ILE A 129 3.00 10.26 -12.74
C ILE A 129 3.03 11.31 -13.83
N SER A 130 2.57 12.52 -13.51
CA SER A 130 2.49 13.66 -14.43
C SER A 130 3.51 14.74 -14.07
N GLY A 131 3.71 15.74 -14.93
CA GLY A 131 4.71 16.80 -14.69
C GLY A 131 6.15 16.30 -14.88
N LEU A 132 6.34 15.38 -15.82
CA LEU A 132 7.65 14.95 -16.28
C LEU A 132 8.18 15.90 -17.37
N GLN A 133 9.50 16.03 -17.49
CA GLN A 133 10.11 16.71 -18.64
C GLN A 133 10.01 15.84 -19.90
N VAL A 134 10.08 16.48 -21.08
CA VAL A 134 10.06 15.85 -22.40
C VAL A 134 11.44 15.27 -22.75
N ASP A 135 11.48 14.11 -23.41
CA ASP A 135 12.72 13.42 -23.81
C ASP A 135 13.72 13.17 -22.68
N HIS A 136 13.23 12.96 -21.45
CA HIS A 136 14.01 12.86 -20.21
C HIS A 136 13.85 11.49 -19.54
N GLU A 137 14.92 11.01 -18.90
CA GLU A 137 14.95 9.69 -18.27
C GLU A 137 14.64 9.74 -16.76
N TYR A 138 13.78 8.84 -16.30
CA TYR A 138 13.40 8.71 -14.90
C TYR A 138 13.53 7.26 -14.44
N THR A 139 14.06 7.06 -13.23
CA THR A 139 14.15 5.74 -12.59
C THR A 139 13.06 5.60 -11.53
N PHE A 140 12.27 4.54 -11.63
CA PHE A 140 11.16 4.25 -10.74
C PHE A 140 11.38 2.94 -10.00
N HIS A 141 10.96 2.87 -8.73
CA HIS A 141 10.90 1.62 -7.96
C HIS A 141 9.84 1.72 -6.87
N LEU A 142 9.25 0.57 -6.52
CA LEU A 142 8.34 0.41 -5.40
C LEU A 142 9.11 -0.05 -4.16
N VAL A 143 8.71 0.47 -3.00
CA VAL A 143 9.16 0.03 -1.68
C VAL A 143 7.94 -0.47 -0.91
N LEU A 144 7.87 -1.78 -0.74
CA LEU A 144 6.89 -2.50 0.04
C LEU A 144 7.39 -2.63 1.49
N ARG A 145 6.60 -2.19 2.46
CA ARG A 145 6.85 -2.40 3.89
C ARG A 145 5.75 -3.26 4.48
N THR A 146 6.13 -4.34 5.16
CA THR A 146 5.23 -5.30 5.81
C THR A 146 5.55 -5.45 7.31
N SER A 147 4.83 -6.32 8.04
CA SER A 147 5.30 -6.78 9.35
C SER A 147 6.57 -7.63 9.26
N ALA A 148 6.74 -8.42 8.20
CA ALA A 148 7.89 -9.30 7.96
C ALA A 148 9.07 -8.63 7.19
N GLY A 149 9.18 -7.30 7.22
CA GLY A 149 10.31 -6.57 6.65
C GLY A 149 9.98 -5.65 5.48
N THR A 150 11.02 -5.18 4.78
CA THR A 150 10.93 -4.23 3.66
C THR A 150 11.51 -4.86 2.39
N TYR A 151 10.75 -4.80 1.31
CA TYR A 151 11.05 -5.40 0.01
C TYR A 151 10.99 -4.32 -1.07
N THR A 152 11.86 -4.38 -2.07
CA THR A 152 11.95 -3.35 -3.12
C THR A 152 11.83 -3.97 -4.50
N SER A 153 11.09 -3.34 -5.40
CA SER A 153 11.09 -3.74 -6.82
C SER A 153 12.47 -3.53 -7.45
N GLU A 154 12.69 -4.16 -8.59
CA GLU A 154 13.72 -3.72 -9.53
C GLU A 154 13.55 -2.24 -9.90
N ARG A 155 14.66 -1.61 -10.34
CA ARG A 155 14.69 -0.20 -10.74
C ARG A 155 14.34 -0.09 -12.22
N LEU A 156 13.10 0.31 -12.49
CA LEU A 156 12.58 0.50 -13.84
C LEU A 156 12.97 1.87 -14.38
N THR A 157 13.87 1.89 -15.36
CA THR A 157 14.25 3.10 -16.10
C THR A 157 13.25 3.35 -17.24
N VAL A 158 12.64 4.54 -17.28
CA VAL A 158 11.67 4.94 -18.31
C VAL A 158 12.04 6.32 -18.84
N LYS A 159 12.18 6.43 -20.17
CA LYS A 159 12.32 7.72 -20.85
C LYS A 159 10.94 8.26 -21.25
N THR A 160 10.70 9.56 -21.08
CA THR A 160 9.53 10.22 -21.66
C THR A 160 9.72 10.45 -23.16
N GLN A 161 8.60 10.50 -23.88
CA GLN A 161 8.61 10.57 -25.34
C GLN A 161 8.95 11.97 -25.87
N LYS A 162 9.44 12.03 -27.11
CA LYS A 162 9.64 13.28 -27.85
C LYS A 162 8.30 13.83 -28.34
N MET A 163 8.24 15.14 -28.63
CA MET A 163 7.04 15.75 -29.23
C MET A 163 6.66 15.14 -30.58
N THR A 164 7.64 14.60 -31.32
CA THR A 164 7.47 13.90 -32.60
C THR A 164 7.16 12.41 -32.46
N ASP A 165 7.26 11.84 -31.26
CA ASP A 165 6.91 10.44 -31.00
C ASP A 165 5.46 10.38 -30.52
N LEU A 166 4.64 9.69 -31.30
CA LEU A 166 3.19 9.58 -31.13
C LEU A 166 2.78 8.22 -30.52
N THR A 167 3.71 7.31 -30.28
CA THR A 167 3.43 5.94 -29.82
C THR A 167 2.85 5.87 -28.39
N GLY A 168 3.09 6.90 -27.59
CA GLY A 168 2.49 7.08 -26.26
C GLY A 168 1.02 7.52 -26.29
N ILE A 169 0.48 7.87 -27.46
CA ILE A 169 -0.93 8.27 -27.60
C ILE A 169 -1.81 7.03 -27.56
N THR A 170 -2.82 7.08 -26.70
CA THR A 170 -3.85 6.06 -26.51
C THR A 170 -5.20 6.75 -26.67
N VAL A 171 -5.95 6.34 -27.68
CA VAL A 171 -7.26 6.89 -28.03
C VAL A 171 -8.35 5.93 -27.59
N THR A 172 -9.32 6.44 -26.84
CA THR A 172 -10.60 5.73 -26.68
C THR A 172 -11.65 6.36 -27.59
N PRO A 173 -12.23 5.61 -28.55
CA PRO A 173 -13.31 6.10 -29.39
C PRO A 173 -14.63 6.15 -28.62
N GLY A 174 -15.30 7.29 -28.66
CA GLY A 174 -16.69 7.44 -28.25
C GLY A 174 -17.66 7.34 -29.43
N ILE A 175 -18.86 7.89 -29.27
CA ILE A 175 -19.90 7.84 -30.30
C ILE A 175 -19.49 8.69 -31.53
N MET A 176 -19.48 8.04 -32.69
CA MET A 176 -19.27 8.61 -34.03
C MET A 176 -19.82 7.68 -35.12
N PRO A 177 -20.05 8.15 -36.36
CA PRO A 177 -20.41 7.28 -37.49
C PRO A 177 -19.27 6.32 -37.86
N GLN A 178 -19.60 5.08 -38.25
CA GLN A 178 -18.59 4.03 -38.53
C GLN A 178 -17.50 4.44 -39.54
N PRO A 179 -17.80 5.05 -40.72
CA PRO A 179 -16.75 5.48 -41.65
C PRO A 179 -15.73 6.48 -41.07
N LEU A 180 -16.10 7.17 -39.98
CA LEU A 180 -15.22 8.07 -39.24
C LEU A 180 -14.43 7.34 -38.14
N ARG A 181 -14.98 6.26 -37.56
CA ARG A 181 -14.23 5.32 -36.70
C ARG A 181 -13.18 4.56 -37.50
N ASP A 182 -13.54 4.02 -38.67
CA ASP A 182 -12.63 3.27 -39.55
C ASP A 182 -11.43 4.15 -39.95
N SER A 183 -11.70 5.40 -40.38
CA SER A 183 -10.67 6.38 -40.71
C SER A 183 -9.86 6.86 -39.51
N LEU A 184 -10.45 6.90 -38.30
CA LEU A 184 -9.73 7.19 -37.06
C LEU A 184 -8.76 6.05 -36.73
N GLU A 185 -9.18 4.80 -36.85
CA GLU A 185 -8.38 3.61 -36.57
C GLU A 185 -7.19 3.49 -37.52
N GLU A 186 -7.39 3.69 -38.83
CA GLU A 186 -6.31 3.82 -39.83
C GLU A 186 -5.30 4.93 -39.43
N THR A 187 -5.80 6.12 -39.07
CA THR A 187 -4.93 7.24 -38.68
C THR A 187 -4.13 6.92 -37.41
N VAL A 188 -4.77 6.33 -36.39
CA VAL A 188 -4.15 5.93 -35.11
C VAL A 188 -3.05 4.89 -35.35
N GLN A 189 -3.32 3.85 -36.14
CA GLN A 189 -2.33 2.83 -36.49
C GLN A 189 -1.14 3.42 -37.25
N LYS A 190 -1.40 4.31 -38.21
CA LYS A 190 -0.39 4.95 -39.05
C LYS A 190 0.57 5.86 -38.29
N ILE A 191 0.13 6.50 -37.20
CA ILE A 191 1.00 7.26 -36.29
C ILE A 191 1.65 6.40 -35.19
N GLY A 192 1.43 5.08 -35.18
CA GLY A 192 1.92 4.17 -34.15
C GLY A 192 1.25 4.29 -32.78
N ALA A 193 0.13 5.03 -32.71
CA ALA A 193 -0.68 5.17 -31.51
C ALA A 193 -1.59 3.94 -31.30
N LYS A 194 -2.23 3.85 -30.13
CA LYS A 194 -3.04 2.69 -29.74
C LYS A 194 -4.52 3.06 -29.62
N LEU A 195 -5.41 2.28 -30.21
CA LEU A 195 -6.85 2.37 -29.98
C LEU A 195 -7.27 1.44 -28.83
N ILE A 196 -8.11 1.92 -27.90
CA ILE A 196 -8.57 1.16 -26.73
C ILE A 196 -10.03 1.52 -26.41
N ASP A 197 -10.99 0.61 -26.66
CA ASP A 197 -12.43 0.87 -26.47
C ASP A 197 -12.87 1.21 -25.03
N THR A 198 -12.04 0.92 -24.02
CA THR A 198 -12.33 1.26 -22.61
C THR A 198 -11.50 2.44 -22.14
N VAL A 199 -12.13 3.44 -21.51
CA VAL A 199 -11.41 4.50 -20.78
C VAL A 199 -10.70 3.91 -19.56
N ARG A 200 -9.38 4.07 -19.51
CA ARG A 200 -8.45 3.53 -18.49
C ARG A 200 -7.49 4.62 -18.03
N ILE A 201 -6.69 4.35 -16.99
CA ILE A 201 -5.71 5.31 -16.42
C ILE A 201 -4.65 5.76 -17.44
N ASP A 202 -4.37 4.90 -18.42
CA ASP A 202 -3.46 5.10 -19.54
C ASP A 202 -4.09 5.71 -20.79
N THR A 203 -5.41 5.94 -20.85
CA THR A 203 -6.06 6.70 -21.94
C THR A 203 -5.59 8.16 -21.93
N THR A 204 -5.00 8.65 -23.02
CA THR A 204 -4.55 10.04 -23.14
C THR A 204 -5.60 10.95 -23.75
N HIS A 205 -6.42 10.44 -24.68
CA HIS A 205 -7.45 11.23 -25.38
C HIS A 205 -8.72 10.40 -25.58
N PHE A 206 -9.87 11.04 -25.42
CA PHE A 206 -11.17 10.48 -25.77
C PHE A 206 -11.65 11.18 -27.06
N VAL A 207 -12.01 10.40 -28.08
CA VAL A 207 -12.28 10.93 -29.42
C VAL A 207 -13.71 10.61 -29.82
N CYS A 208 -14.55 11.63 -30.03
CA CYS A 208 -15.96 11.43 -30.43
C CYS A 208 -16.49 12.60 -31.28
N THR A 209 -17.65 12.40 -31.92
CA THR A 209 -18.43 13.50 -32.50
C THR A 209 -19.53 13.98 -31.56
N GLU A 210 -19.91 13.17 -30.57
CA GLU A 210 -20.97 13.46 -29.61
C GLU A 210 -20.50 13.20 -28.17
N GLY A 211 -20.67 14.19 -27.29
CA GLY A 211 -20.35 14.05 -25.87
C GLY A 211 -21.52 13.47 -25.08
N ARG A 212 -21.71 12.14 -25.12
CA ARG A 212 -22.73 11.43 -24.34
C ARG A 212 -22.34 9.99 -24.00
N GLY A 213 -22.95 9.46 -22.94
CA GLY A 213 -22.81 8.07 -22.50
C GLY A 213 -21.65 7.83 -21.53
N GLN A 214 -21.72 6.71 -20.81
CA GLN A 214 -20.87 6.37 -19.66
C GLN A 214 -19.35 6.47 -19.94
N ALA A 215 -18.89 6.12 -21.15
CA ALA A 215 -17.48 6.23 -21.52
C ALA A 215 -17.02 7.70 -21.64
N TRP A 216 -17.88 8.59 -22.13
CA TRP A 216 -17.60 10.04 -22.17
C TRP A 216 -17.66 10.65 -20.77
N GLU A 217 -18.65 10.29 -19.96
CA GLU A 217 -18.78 10.72 -18.56
C GLU A 217 -17.52 10.37 -17.75
N LYS A 218 -17.05 9.11 -17.87
CA LYS A 218 -15.81 8.65 -17.25
C LYS A 218 -14.56 9.34 -17.79
N ALA A 219 -14.51 9.69 -19.08
CA ALA A 219 -13.41 10.47 -19.64
C ALA A 219 -13.34 11.87 -19.01
N VAL A 220 -14.49 12.53 -18.83
CA VAL A 220 -14.59 13.84 -18.16
C VAL A 220 -14.19 13.75 -16.69
N GLU A 221 -14.69 12.75 -15.95
CA GLU A 221 -14.31 12.48 -14.55
C GLU A 221 -12.79 12.29 -14.40
N MET A 222 -12.19 11.47 -15.27
CA MET A 222 -10.75 11.22 -15.29
C MET A 222 -9.91 12.38 -15.87
N ASN A 223 -10.54 13.52 -16.21
CA ASN A 223 -9.92 14.71 -16.79
C ASN A 223 -9.14 14.40 -18.10
N VAL A 224 -9.66 13.46 -18.89
CA VAL A 224 -9.14 13.10 -20.22
C VAL A 224 -9.66 14.11 -21.26
N PRO A 225 -8.80 14.73 -22.08
CA PRO A 225 -9.22 15.58 -23.19
C PRO A 225 -10.22 14.90 -24.14
N VAL A 226 -11.40 15.49 -24.29
CA VAL A 226 -12.44 15.06 -25.23
C VAL A 226 -12.34 15.89 -26.52
N VAL A 227 -11.90 15.26 -27.61
CA VAL A 227 -11.62 15.93 -28.90
C VAL A 227 -12.35 15.29 -30.08
N VAL A 228 -12.46 16.02 -31.19
CA VAL A 228 -12.94 15.49 -32.47
C VAL A 228 -11.84 14.66 -33.19
N PRO A 229 -12.22 13.72 -34.09
CA PRO A 229 -11.25 12.93 -34.87
C PRO A 229 -10.22 13.74 -35.67
N ASP A 230 -10.55 14.98 -36.05
CA ASP A 230 -9.61 15.90 -36.74
C ASP A 230 -8.30 16.13 -35.96
N TRP A 231 -8.31 15.96 -34.63
CA TRP A 231 -7.11 16.10 -33.80
C TRP A 231 -6.03 15.08 -34.15
N VAL A 232 -6.41 13.81 -34.38
CA VAL A 232 -5.45 12.74 -34.71
C VAL A 232 -4.85 12.98 -36.11
N LYS A 233 -5.67 13.44 -37.06
CA LYS A 233 -5.23 13.86 -38.40
C LYS A 233 -4.35 15.11 -38.36
N GLY A 234 -4.54 15.96 -37.35
CA GLY A 234 -3.61 17.03 -36.99
C GLY A 234 -2.25 16.48 -36.54
N CYS A 235 -2.22 15.56 -35.58
CA CYS A 235 -0.98 14.92 -35.11
C CYS A 235 -0.22 14.19 -36.24
N GLU A 236 -0.94 13.47 -37.11
CA GLU A 236 -0.38 12.81 -38.29
C GLU A 236 0.31 13.81 -39.23
N ARG A 237 -0.44 14.82 -39.70
CA ARG A 237 0.05 15.78 -40.71
C ARG A 237 1.22 16.63 -40.21
N GLU A 238 1.19 17.04 -38.93
CA GLU A 238 2.26 17.86 -38.34
C GLU A 238 3.48 17.02 -37.91
N GLY A 239 3.40 15.68 -37.94
CA GLY A 239 4.46 14.76 -37.50
C GLY A 239 4.79 14.87 -36.00
N ARG A 240 3.88 15.42 -35.19
CA ARG A 240 4.08 15.73 -33.76
C ARG A 240 2.75 15.96 -33.05
N ILE A 241 2.75 15.81 -31.72
CA ILE A 241 1.54 16.01 -30.91
C ILE A 241 1.07 17.47 -30.96
N VAL A 242 -0.21 17.69 -31.31
CA VAL A 242 -0.81 19.03 -31.45
C VAL A 242 -1.68 19.40 -30.25
N GLY A 243 -1.78 20.69 -29.95
CA GLY A 243 -2.56 21.19 -28.81
C GLY A 243 -4.07 20.95 -28.96
N VAL A 244 -4.68 20.26 -27.99
CA VAL A 244 -6.10 19.83 -28.01
C VAL A 244 -7.14 20.96 -28.07
N ARG A 245 -6.80 22.19 -27.64
CA ARG A 245 -7.78 23.27 -27.40
C ARG A 245 -8.66 23.63 -28.60
N GLY A 246 -8.13 23.61 -29.82
CA GLY A 246 -8.90 23.89 -31.04
C GLY A 246 -9.82 22.75 -31.47
N TYR A 247 -9.64 21.56 -30.91
CA TYR A 247 -10.28 20.31 -31.32
C TYR A 247 -11.30 19.78 -30.29
N TYR A 248 -11.57 20.51 -29.20
CA TYR A 248 -12.68 20.17 -28.32
C TYR A 248 -14.03 20.25 -29.06
N LEU A 249 -15.01 19.46 -28.63
CA LEU A 249 -16.35 19.40 -29.22
C LEU A 249 -17.02 20.78 -29.37
N ASN A 250 -16.78 21.68 -28.40
CA ASN A 250 -17.33 23.03 -28.33
C ASN A 250 -16.40 24.13 -28.89
N ALA A 251 -15.24 23.79 -29.44
CA ALA A 251 -14.35 24.75 -30.09
C ALA A 251 -14.85 25.07 -31.51
N ASP A 252 -14.79 26.35 -31.92
CA ASP A 252 -15.14 26.79 -33.28
C ASP A 252 -14.34 25.98 -34.31
N PRO A 253 -14.99 25.25 -35.24
CA PRO A 253 -14.32 24.47 -36.28
C PRO A 253 -13.32 25.29 -37.11
N LYS A 254 -13.48 26.62 -37.22
CA LYS A 254 -12.54 27.52 -37.93
C LYS A 254 -11.19 27.67 -37.23
N LEU A 255 -11.10 27.34 -35.93
CA LEU A 255 -9.87 27.35 -35.14
C LEU A 255 -9.10 26.02 -35.18
N ARG A 256 -9.60 25.03 -35.93
CA ARG A 256 -8.88 23.78 -36.20
C ARG A 256 -7.90 24.02 -37.34
N ASN A 257 -6.66 23.56 -37.18
CA ASN A 257 -5.73 23.45 -38.30
C ASN A 257 -6.15 22.27 -39.19
N VAL A 258 -7.24 22.44 -39.92
CA VAL A 258 -7.59 21.61 -41.08
C VAL A 258 -6.73 22.13 -42.24
N GLY A 259 -5.80 21.30 -42.73
CA GLY A 259 -5.08 21.62 -43.96
C GLY A 259 -6.06 21.77 -45.14
N PRO A 260 -5.68 22.44 -46.25
CA PRO A 260 -6.60 22.73 -47.35
C PRO A 260 -7.29 21.46 -47.85
N MET A 261 -8.57 21.33 -47.53
CA MET A 261 -9.36 20.15 -47.84
C MET A 261 -9.58 20.10 -49.35
N THR A 262 -9.14 19.02 -50.01
CA THR A 262 -9.21 18.84 -51.46
C THR A 262 -10.63 18.51 -51.95
N ILE A 263 -11.55 19.44 -51.71
CA ILE A 263 -12.89 19.43 -52.29
C ILE A 263 -12.76 19.81 -53.76
N ASN A 264 -12.70 18.80 -54.63
CA ASN A 264 -12.76 18.96 -56.08
C ASN A 264 -14.17 19.38 -56.52
N THR A 265 -14.52 20.65 -56.35
CA THR A 265 -15.67 21.29 -56.99
C THR A 265 -15.17 22.28 -58.05
N ALA A 266 -15.15 21.83 -59.30
CA ALA A 266 -14.66 22.63 -60.42
C ALA A 266 -15.73 23.62 -60.92
N SER A 267 -15.46 24.92 -60.78
CA SER A 267 -16.11 25.99 -61.55
C SER A 267 -15.18 27.19 -61.63
N ALA A 268 -14.67 27.49 -62.83
CA ALA A 268 -13.76 28.61 -63.06
C ALA A 268 -14.53 29.92 -63.33
N GLN A 269 -13.94 31.07 -62.98
CA GLN A 269 -13.79 32.20 -63.91
C GLN A 269 -12.85 33.32 -63.42
N ASN A 270 -12.39 34.10 -64.39
CA ASN A 270 -11.50 35.27 -64.35
C ASN A 270 -11.89 36.32 -63.26
N SER A 271 -11.01 37.21 -62.79
CA SER A 271 -10.13 38.07 -63.61
C SER A 271 -8.92 38.65 -62.86
N ALA A 272 -7.93 39.14 -63.61
CA ALA A 272 -6.71 39.77 -63.09
C ALA A 272 -6.75 41.32 -63.19
N ALA A 273 -6.06 42.01 -62.28
CA ALA A 273 -5.67 43.42 -62.43
C ALA A 273 -4.48 43.80 -61.51
N SER A 274 -3.38 44.26 -62.11
CA SER A 274 -2.22 44.96 -61.51
C SER A 274 -1.21 45.29 -62.62
N PRO A 275 -0.26 46.23 -62.46
CA PRO A 275 -0.07 47.21 -61.37
C PRO A 275 -0.14 48.67 -61.88
N ALA A 276 0.12 49.65 -61.01
CA ALA A 276 0.54 51.00 -61.40
C ALA A 276 1.62 51.53 -60.44
N SER A 277 2.64 52.18 -60.98
CA SER A 277 3.84 52.63 -60.25
C SER A 277 4.25 54.04 -60.68
N GLN A 278 4.70 54.89 -59.76
CA GLN A 278 5.43 56.12 -60.10
C GLN A 278 6.37 56.60 -58.97
N THR A 279 7.49 57.20 -59.38
CA THR A 279 8.58 57.76 -58.56
C THR A 279 8.53 59.30 -58.65
N SER A 280 9.17 60.13 -57.82
CA SER A 280 10.62 60.46 -57.92
C SER A 280 11.03 61.55 -56.90
N GLN A 281 12.28 61.49 -56.38
CA GLN A 281 13.32 62.58 -56.24
C GLN A 281 12.98 63.98 -55.62
N SER A 282 13.90 64.78 -55.02
CA SER A 282 15.33 64.63 -54.61
C SER A 282 15.86 65.88 -53.84
N GLY A 283 16.88 65.73 -52.97
CA GLY A 283 17.63 66.84 -52.32
C GLY A 283 16.90 67.55 -51.15
N GLY A 284 17.51 68.28 -50.22
CA GLY A 284 18.93 68.63 -49.92
C GLY A 284 18.99 69.95 -49.12
N GLU A 285 19.93 70.25 -48.20
CA GLU A 285 21.07 69.49 -47.62
C GLU A 285 21.25 69.85 -46.11
N ALA A 286 22.43 70.28 -45.63
CA ALA A 286 22.72 70.69 -44.23
C ALA A 286 23.66 71.93 -44.16
N PRO A 287 23.74 72.67 -43.03
CA PRO A 287 24.69 72.30 -41.96
C PRO A 287 24.17 72.58 -40.51
N ALA A 288 25.04 72.44 -39.50
CA ALA A 288 24.71 72.33 -38.08
C ALA A 288 24.96 73.60 -37.21
N ASN A 289 24.40 73.61 -35.98
CA ASN A 289 25.15 73.85 -34.73
C ASN A 289 24.33 73.53 -33.45
N ASP A 290 25.01 73.46 -32.31
CA ASP A 290 24.52 72.99 -31.00
C ASP A 290 23.42 73.82 -30.32
N ALA A 291 22.55 73.16 -29.53
CA ALA A 291 22.55 73.28 -28.05
C ALA A 291 21.41 72.50 -27.33
N VAL A 292 21.80 71.46 -26.60
CA VAL A 292 21.15 70.78 -25.44
C VAL A 292 19.81 71.33 -24.88
N ARG A 293 18.69 70.58 -25.03
CA ARG A 293 17.82 70.20 -23.89
C ARG A 293 16.80 69.08 -24.17
N ASN A 294 16.30 68.48 -23.09
CA ASN A 294 15.35 67.36 -22.99
C ASN A 294 14.13 67.45 -23.93
N LEU A 295 13.72 66.30 -24.49
CA LEU A 295 12.45 65.58 -24.16
C LEU A 295 12.29 64.35 -25.06
N ARG A 296 12.29 63.13 -24.49
CA ARG A 296 12.02 61.89 -25.24
C ARG A 296 10.64 61.36 -24.90
N ALA A 297 9.65 61.66 -25.73
CA ALA A 297 8.29 61.19 -25.57
C ALA A 297 8.18 59.67 -25.88
N GLU A 298 7.83 58.93 -24.84
CA GLU A 298 6.77 57.91 -24.80
C GLU A 298 6.52 57.06 -26.06
N THR A 299 6.82 55.76 -25.93
CA THR A 299 6.06 54.71 -26.63
C THR A 299 4.93 54.25 -25.70
N PRO A 300 3.65 54.23 -26.13
CA PRO A 300 2.56 53.86 -25.25
C PRO A 300 2.57 52.36 -24.94
N ARG A 301 2.75 52.03 -23.66
CA ARG A 301 2.53 50.69 -23.11
C ARG A 301 1.45 50.78 -22.04
N ILE A 302 0.30 50.17 -22.33
CA ILE A 302 -0.84 49.97 -21.41
C ILE A 302 -1.09 48.46 -21.48
N GLU A 303 -0.71 47.64 -20.50
CA GLU A 303 -1.19 47.57 -19.10
C GLU A 303 -2.68 47.21 -19.01
N HIS A 304 -2.97 46.01 -18.50
CA HIS A 304 -4.10 45.75 -17.58
C HIS A 304 -3.99 44.31 -17.07
N THR A 305 -3.60 44.16 -15.80
CA THR A 305 -3.80 42.94 -15.00
C THR A 305 -4.40 43.34 -13.65
N PRO A 306 -5.42 42.63 -13.14
CA PRO A 306 -6.13 43.01 -11.92
C PRO A 306 -5.27 42.85 -10.66
N PRO A 307 -5.64 43.52 -9.54
CA PRO A 307 -4.80 43.63 -8.34
C PRO A 307 -4.75 42.37 -7.47
N THR A 308 -3.65 42.26 -6.72
CA THR A 308 -3.47 41.27 -5.63
C THR A 308 -3.62 41.99 -4.27
N PRO A 309 -4.23 41.38 -3.23
CA PRO A 309 -4.48 42.08 -1.97
C PRO A 309 -3.22 42.39 -1.14
N GLU A 310 -3.20 43.54 -0.48
CA GLU A 310 -2.18 43.88 0.51
C GLU A 310 -2.37 43.06 1.81
N GLN A 311 -1.33 42.35 2.25
CA GLN A 311 -1.28 41.81 3.62
C GLN A 311 -0.59 42.83 4.56
N THR A 312 -1.22 43.07 5.71
CA THR A 312 -0.81 44.13 6.63
C THR A 312 0.49 43.81 7.37
N GLY A 313 1.40 44.79 7.47
CA GLY A 313 2.76 44.61 7.99
C GLY A 313 2.93 44.05 9.41
N LYS A 314 1.86 43.98 10.21
CA LYS A 314 1.86 43.32 11.53
C LYS A 314 2.13 41.81 11.43
N GLN A 315 1.75 41.17 10.33
CA GLN A 315 1.85 39.71 10.20
C GLN A 315 3.29 39.24 9.98
N ARG A 316 4.10 40.00 9.21
CA ARG A 316 5.55 39.74 9.04
C ARG A 316 6.33 39.85 10.34
N GLN A 317 6.06 40.87 11.16
CA GLN A 317 6.76 41.05 12.44
C GLN A 317 6.53 39.88 13.40
N MET A 318 5.33 39.27 13.38
CA MET A 318 5.02 38.08 14.17
C MET A 318 5.73 36.82 13.64
N GLU A 319 5.93 36.71 12.32
CA GLU A 319 6.66 35.59 11.70
C GLU A 319 8.18 35.71 11.92
N GLU A 320 8.76 36.91 11.87
CA GLU A 320 10.17 37.15 12.20
C GLU A 320 10.48 36.93 13.69
N ALA A 321 9.60 37.36 14.60
CA ALA A 321 9.74 37.09 16.03
C ALA A 321 9.74 35.59 16.33
N ARG A 322 8.76 34.86 15.78
CA ARG A 322 8.62 33.41 15.99
C ARG A 322 9.77 32.59 15.39
N ARG A 323 10.41 33.07 14.31
CA ARG A 323 11.65 32.48 13.79
C ARG A 323 12.84 32.65 14.73
N ARG A 324 12.94 33.77 15.46
CA ARG A 324 14.01 33.97 16.46
C ARG A 324 13.84 33.05 17.67
N GLU A 325 12.62 32.88 18.19
CA GLU A 325 12.35 31.90 19.25
C GLU A 325 12.69 30.46 18.83
N GLU A 326 12.47 30.10 17.56
CA GLU A 326 12.82 28.79 17.01
C GLU A 326 14.34 28.61 16.77
N GLU A 327 15.09 29.69 16.58
CA GLU A 327 16.55 29.71 16.42
C GLU A 327 17.27 29.71 17.78
N GLU A 328 16.79 30.46 18.77
CA GLU A 328 17.29 30.41 20.17
C GLU A 328 17.07 29.03 20.79
N ARG A 329 15.88 28.43 20.62
CA ARG A 329 15.60 27.04 21.04
C ARG A 329 16.41 25.96 20.29
N ARG A 330 17.26 26.35 19.35
CA ARG A 330 18.16 25.48 18.59
C ARG A 330 19.63 25.62 19.00
N SER A 331 19.95 26.53 19.94
CA SER A 331 21.31 26.82 20.39
C SER A 331 21.60 26.43 21.85
N GLU A 332 20.60 26.00 22.62
CA GLU A 332 20.82 25.42 23.96
C GLU A 332 21.51 24.04 23.86
N PRO A 333 22.62 23.80 24.58
CA PRO A 333 23.26 22.48 24.65
C PRO A 333 22.44 21.53 25.55
N PRO A 334 22.43 20.21 25.26
CA PRO A 334 21.70 19.25 26.09
C PRO A 334 22.31 19.16 27.50
N THR A 335 21.45 19.13 28.51
CA THR A 335 21.86 18.88 29.90
C THR A 335 22.45 17.49 30.06
N PRO A 336 23.59 17.33 30.77
CA PRO A 336 24.20 16.02 31.01
C PRO A 336 23.35 15.19 32.00
N PRO A 337 23.38 13.85 31.90
CA PRO A 337 22.75 12.99 32.90
C PRO A 337 23.44 13.15 34.27
N PRO A 338 22.73 12.92 35.39
CA PRO A 338 23.30 13.03 36.72
C PRO A 338 24.36 11.95 36.93
N LYS A 339 25.57 12.36 37.35
CA LYS A 339 26.57 11.44 37.89
C LYS A 339 26.15 11.02 39.29
N MET A 340 26.16 9.72 39.57
CA MET A 340 26.29 9.23 40.95
C MET A 340 27.74 9.41 41.38
N GLU A 341 27.95 9.73 42.65
CA GLU A 341 29.29 9.92 43.21
C GLU A 341 29.98 8.57 43.47
N ALA A 342 31.31 8.58 43.44
CA ALA A 342 32.14 7.40 43.68
C ALA A 342 32.84 7.48 45.04
N PHE A 343 33.07 6.32 45.67
CA PHE A 343 34.09 6.13 46.71
C PHE A 343 34.97 4.92 46.36
N PRO A 344 36.23 4.84 46.84
CA PRO A 344 37.33 4.27 46.04
C PRO A 344 38.07 3.08 46.68
N ASP A 345 39.19 2.74 46.05
CA ASP A 345 40.36 1.97 46.51
C ASP A 345 40.25 0.44 46.72
N ALA A 346 40.80 -0.28 45.73
CA ALA A 346 41.64 -1.46 45.95
C ALA A 346 42.69 -1.55 44.81
N PRO A 347 44.02 -1.48 45.09
CA PRO A 347 45.05 -1.55 44.05
C PRO A 347 45.79 -2.89 44.02
N THR A 348 46.07 -3.42 42.82
CA THR A 348 47.41 -3.96 42.45
C THR A 348 47.49 -4.24 40.94
N GLU A 349 48.73 -4.22 40.42
CA GLU A 349 49.08 -4.53 39.03
C GLU A 349 49.52 -5.99 38.90
N LEU A 350 49.47 -6.58 37.68
CA LEU A 350 50.67 -7.02 36.93
C LEU A 350 50.32 -7.85 35.67
N GLU A 351 50.71 -7.29 34.53
CA GLU A 351 51.33 -7.91 33.32
C GLU A 351 50.65 -9.04 32.49
N GLU A 352 51.02 -9.02 31.20
CA GLU A 352 50.66 -9.96 30.12
C GLU A 352 51.60 -11.20 30.18
N ASP A 353 51.44 -12.32 29.46
CA ASP A 353 51.44 -12.51 27.99
C ASP A 353 51.37 -14.05 27.70
N GLY A 354 51.30 -14.50 26.43
CA GLY A 354 51.76 -15.84 26.03
C GLY A 354 50.73 -16.87 25.50
N GLU A 355 50.91 -17.22 24.23
CA GLU A 355 50.20 -18.18 23.36
C GLU A 355 50.30 -19.68 23.77
N ASP A 356 49.33 -20.55 23.37
CA ASP A 356 49.48 -21.63 22.36
C ASP A 356 48.40 -22.77 22.38
N GLU A 357 48.41 -23.65 21.36
CA GLU A 357 47.40 -24.69 21.03
C GLU A 357 47.71 -26.11 21.55
N GLU A 358 46.70 -27.00 21.74
CA GLU A 358 46.60 -28.32 21.05
C GLU A 358 45.27 -29.10 21.30
N GLU A 359 45.08 -30.23 20.61
CA GLU A 359 43.90 -31.13 20.69
C GLU A 359 43.98 -32.18 21.83
N GLY A 360 42.83 -32.75 22.27
CA GLY A 360 42.86 -33.91 23.18
C GLY A 360 41.50 -34.60 23.45
N ARG A 361 41.41 -35.92 23.12
CA ARG A 361 40.29 -36.81 23.52
C ARG A 361 40.50 -37.39 24.93
N GLY A 362 39.44 -37.64 25.71
CA GLY A 362 39.52 -38.65 26.80
C GLY A 362 38.41 -38.71 27.87
N GLN A 363 37.46 -39.63 27.67
CA GLN A 363 36.64 -40.40 28.65
C GLN A 363 36.47 -40.01 30.14
N GLU A 364 35.19 -39.89 30.52
CA GLU A 364 34.44 -40.64 31.57
C GLU A 364 34.82 -40.63 33.07
N ALA A 365 33.75 -40.61 33.90
CA ALA A 365 33.68 -40.79 35.36
C ALA A 365 34.27 -39.64 36.22
N TYR A 366 33.77 -39.35 37.43
CA TYR A 366 32.88 -40.13 38.31
C TYR A 366 31.89 -39.26 39.14
N GLU A 367 30.97 -39.95 39.79
CA GLU A 367 29.85 -39.49 40.64
C GLU A 367 30.26 -39.05 42.06
N LYS A 368 29.71 -37.93 42.57
CA LYS A 368 29.05 -37.90 43.91
C LYS A 368 28.17 -36.67 44.18
N VAL A 369 27.31 -36.80 45.20
CA VAL A 369 26.21 -35.91 45.62
C VAL A 369 26.37 -35.50 47.10
N VAL A 370 25.65 -34.44 47.52
CA VAL A 370 25.30 -33.90 48.87
C VAL A 370 25.60 -32.39 48.87
N VAL A 371 24.68 -31.40 48.95
CA VAL A 371 23.30 -31.20 49.51
C VAL A 371 23.27 -30.76 50.97
N GLU A 372 22.67 -29.57 51.22
CA GLU A 372 22.20 -28.88 52.48
C GLU A 372 22.52 -27.35 52.34
N GLU A 373 21.77 -26.36 52.86
CA GLU A 373 20.57 -26.30 53.74
C GLU A 373 19.82 -24.92 53.61
N GLY A 374 18.60 -24.78 54.18
CA GLY A 374 17.84 -23.50 54.38
C GLY A 374 16.92 -23.05 53.21
N GLU A 375 15.62 -22.69 53.34
CA GLU A 375 14.81 -21.91 54.32
C GLU A 375 14.99 -20.36 54.20
N VAL A 376 13.98 -19.46 54.27
CA VAL A 376 12.52 -19.57 54.60
C VAL A 376 11.69 -18.36 54.05
N ASP A 377 10.34 -18.47 54.03
CA ASP A 377 9.28 -17.42 53.89
C ASP A 377 9.27 -16.44 52.68
N GLY A 378 8.14 -15.80 52.30
CA GLY A 378 6.75 -15.93 52.79
C GLY A 378 5.74 -14.95 52.14
N ASP A 379 4.49 -15.06 52.61
CA ASP A 379 3.30 -14.19 52.45
C ASP A 379 2.57 -13.98 51.10
N VAL A 380 1.24 -13.88 51.25
CA VAL A 380 0.20 -13.56 50.25
C VAL A 380 -0.84 -12.71 50.96
N GLU A 381 -1.28 -11.59 50.37
CA GLU A 381 -2.51 -10.90 50.80
C GLU A 381 -3.59 -10.91 49.72
N SER A 382 -4.82 -11.11 50.19
CA SER A 382 -6.05 -11.08 49.41
C SER A 382 -7.13 -10.40 50.24
N GLU A 383 -7.94 -9.52 49.66
CA GLU A 383 -9.27 -9.18 50.21
C GLU A 383 -10.33 -9.17 49.12
N SER A 384 -11.60 -9.14 49.54
CA SER A 384 -12.77 -9.57 48.75
C SER A 384 -13.95 -8.58 48.86
N GLU A 385 -15.19 -9.11 48.95
CA GLU A 385 -16.48 -8.40 49.17
C GLU A 385 -17.20 -7.79 47.94
N THR A 386 -18.55 -7.75 47.85
CA THR A 386 -19.64 -8.52 48.52
C THR A 386 -20.90 -8.61 47.61
N SER A 387 -21.98 -9.20 48.14
CA SER A 387 -23.30 -9.55 47.57
C SER A 387 -24.25 -8.32 47.32
N ASP A 388 -25.58 -8.37 47.05
CA ASP A 388 -26.61 -9.38 47.42
C ASP A 388 -28.01 -9.23 46.75
N THR A 389 -28.84 -10.29 46.84
CA THR A 389 -30.35 -10.35 46.80
C THR A 389 -31.17 -9.83 45.57
N THR A 390 -32.42 -10.25 45.23
CA THR A 390 -33.38 -11.31 45.68
C THR A 390 -34.51 -11.57 44.63
N GLU A 391 -35.14 -12.77 44.68
CA GLU A 391 -36.60 -13.18 44.57
C GLU A 391 -37.68 -12.25 43.92
N LYS A 392 -38.88 -12.65 43.40
CA LYS A 392 -39.76 -13.86 43.21
C LYS A 392 -40.98 -13.43 42.30
N ALA A 393 -42.02 -14.20 41.91
CA ALA A 393 -42.20 -15.56 41.33
C ALA A 393 -43.71 -15.82 41.00
N GLY A 394 -44.04 -16.73 40.04
CA GLY A 394 -45.42 -17.17 39.65
C GLY A 394 -46.02 -16.49 38.38
N GLY A 395 -46.99 -17.05 37.64
CA GLY A 395 -47.69 -18.36 37.68
C GLY A 395 -48.88 -18.44 36.66
N ASP A 396 -49.41 -19.65 36.38
CA ASP A 396 -50.63 -19.98 35.57
C ASP A 396 -50.68 -19.62 34.04
N VAL A 397 -51.46 -20.27 33.14
CA VAL A 397 -51.95 -21.67 32.99
C VAL A 397 -52.52 -21.96 31.58
N GLY A 398 -52.43 -23.21 31.09
CA GLY A 398 -53.45 -23.86 30.22
C GLY A 398 -53.40 -23.70 28.69
N GLY A 399 -53.71 -24.77 27.92
CA GLY A 399 -53.97 -24.70 26.47
C GLY A 399 -53.81 -25.98 25.62
N VAL A 400 -54.80 -26.87 25.64
CA VAL A 400 -55.00 -28.05 24.75
C VAL A 400 -54.99 -27.67 23.25
N GLY A 401 -54.59 -28.50 22.26
CA GLY A 401 -54.19 -29.92 22.25
C GLY A 401 -53.86 -30.47 20.83
N THR A 402 -53.99 -31.80 20.63
CA THR A 402 -53.32 -32.57 19.55
C THR A 402 -54.22 -33.18 18.45
N GLY A 403 -53.64 -33.44 17.26
CA GLY A 403 -54.09 -34.45 16.28
C GLY A 403 -54.60 -33.91 14.94
N GLU A 404 -54.61 -34.67 13.83
CA GLU A 404 -53.92 -35.94 13.49
C GLU A 404 -54.03 -36.21 11.96
N ASN A 405 -53.10 -36.99 11.38
CA ASN A 405 -53.14 -37.56 10.01
C ASN A 405 -53.10 -36.59 8.78
N GLY A 406 -52.60 -37.00 7.61
CA GLY A 406 -51.87 -38.24 7.31
C GLY A 406 -51.40 -38.41 5.85
N ALA A 407 -50.17 -38.90 5.69
CA ALA A 407 -49.65 -39.82 4.67
C ALA A 407 -49.92 -39.66 3.13
N LYS A 408 -48.79 -39.60 2.38
CA LYS A 408 -48.48 -40.41 1.16
C LYS A 408 -49.15 -40.03 -0.19
N ALA A 409 -48.56 -40.35 -1.37
CA ALA A 409 -47.21 -40.83 -1.73
C ALA A 409 -46.96 -40.76 -3.26
N GLU A 410 -45.68 -40.76 -3.67
CA GLU A 410 -45.09 -41.11 -5.00
C GLU A 410 -45.60 -40.32 -6.24
N GLY A 411 -44.84 -40.11 -7.32
CA GLY A 411 -43.46 -40.48 -7.70
C GLY A 411 -43.25 -40.15 -9.20
N LYS A 412 -42.21 -40.55 -9.95
CA LYS A 412 -41.00 -41.35 -9.64
C LYS A 412 -40.04 -41.32 -10.86
N LYS A 413 -38.75 -41.02 -10.67
CA LYS A 413 -37.62 -41.37 -11.59
C LYS A 413 -37.63 -40.69 -13.00
N LYS A 414 -36.56 -40.72 -13.84
CA LYS A 414 -35.29 -41.48 -13.88
C LYS A 414 -34.23 -40.77 -14.78
N GLU A 415 -32.92 -40.91 -14.47
CA GLU A 415 -31.76 -40.98 -15.42
C GLU A 415 -31.50 -39.81 -16.42
N GLU A 416 -30.39 -39.64 -17.14
CA GLU A 416 -29.04 -40.26 -17.31
C GLU A 416 -28.16 -39.20 -18.04
N GLU A 417 -26.82 -39.06 -17.97
CA GLU A 417 -25.77 -39.28 -16.95
C GLU A 417 -24.48 -38.51 -17.45
N GLU A 418 -23.33 -38.56 -16.73
CA GLU A 418 -21.99 -37.96 -17.08
C GLU A 418 -21.88 -36.40 -17.14
N GLY A 419 -20.74 -35.73 -16.90
CA GLY A 419 -19.44 -36.15 -16.32
C GLY A 419 -18.34 -35.05 -16.38
N PHE A 420 -17.42 -35.05 -15.39
CA PHE A 420 -16.02 -34.53 -15.39
C PHE A 420 -15.70 -33.02 -15.57
N ASP A 421 -14.71 -32.53 -14.76
CA ASP A 421 -13.74 -31.42 -15.02
C ASP A 421 -14.20 -29.98 -15.38
N GLU A 422 -13.41 -28.90 -15.25
CA GLU A 422 -12.25 -28.53 -14.39
C GLU A 422 -12.15 -26.97 -14.37
N VAL A 423 -11.38 -26.40 -13.43
CA VAL A 423 -10.80 -25.01 -13.35
C VAL A 423 -11.58 -23.73 -13.71
N SER A 424 -11.24 -22.67 -12.97
CA SER A 424 -11.62 -21.28 -13.23
C SER A 424 -10.83 -20.62 -14.36
N LEU A 425 -11.41 -19.56 -14.96
CA LEU A 425 -10.68 -18.41 -15.53
C LEU A 425 -11.51 -17.12 -15.36
#